data_AF-A0A925PPV9-F1
#
_entry.id   AF-A0A925PPV9-F1
#
_cell.length_a   1.000
_cell.length_b   1.000
_cell.length_c   1.000
_cell.angle_alpha   90.00
_cell.angle_beta   90.00
_cell.angle_gamma   90.00
#
_symmetry.space_group_name_H-M   'P 1'
#
loop_
_entity.id
_entity.type
_entity.pdbx_description
1 polymer ?
#
loop_
_entity_poly.entity_id
_entity_poly.type
_entity_poly.pdbx_seq_one_letter_code
_entity_poly.pdbx_strand_id
1 'polypeptide(L)' 'DSNGDTLYYRLSTVPSGMVIDLVSGIISWTPTSSQTGSRSVTVEAVDSKGGRRTQSYTIQVSN' A
#
# COMPACT_ATOMS: atom_id res chain seq x y z
N ASP A 1 -12.65 -10.12 -3.80
CA ASP A 1 -13.56 -9.90 -4.93
C ASP A 1 -14.50 -11.09 -5.06
N SER A 2 -15.57 -10.98 -5.84
CA SER A 2 -16.58 -12.03 -5.99
C SER A 2 -16.23 -13.11 -7.03
N ASN A 3 -14.96 -13.19 -7.46
CA ASN A 3 -14.51 -14.12 -8.50
C ASN A 3 -13.53 -15.19 -8.00
N GLY A 4 -13.06 -15.12 -6.75
CA GLY A 4 -12.11 -16.09 -6.20
C GLY A 4 -10.70 -15.99 -6.80
N ASP A 5 -10.42 -14.93 -7.56
CA ASP A 5 -9.07 -14.65 -8.04
C ASP A 5 -8.27 -14.11 -6.85
N THR A 6 -7.16 -14.77 -6.50
CA THR A 6 -6.27 -14.27 -5.45
C THR A 6 -5.60 -12.99 -5.94
N LEU A 7 -5.81 -11.90 -5.22
CA LEU A 7 -5.10 -10.64 -5.42
C LEU A 7 -3.82 -10.62 -4.60
N TYR A 8 -2.76 -10.13 -5.21
CA TYR A 8 -1.48 -9.87 -4.60
C TYR A 8 -1.26 -8.36 -4.50
N TYR A 9 -0.92 -7.88 -3.32
CA TYR A 9 -0.72 -6.46 -3.03
C TYR A 9 0.75 -6.12 -2.84
N ARG A 10 1.18 -4.98 -3.39
CA ARG A 10 2.52 -4.44 -3.16
C ARG A 10 2.52 -2.92 -3.08
N LEU A 11 3.55 -2.38 -2.43
CA LEU A 11 3.81 -0.95 -2.36
C LEU A 11 4.88 -0.56 -3.37
N SER A 12 4.65 0.51 -4.13
CA SER A 12 5.60 1.02 -5.12
C SER A 12 6.19 2.38 -4.75
N THR A 13 5.37 3.28 -4.19
CA THR A 13 5.82 4.53 -3.56
C THR A 13 5.38 4.51 -2.11
N VAL A 14 6.31 4.68 -1.17
CA VAL A 14 6.03 4.41 0.23
C VAL A 14 7.06 5.07 1.16
N PRO A 15 6.66 5.59 2.35
CA PRO A 15 7.61 6.02 3.38
C PRO A 15 8.45 4.85 3.91
N SER A 16 9.70 5.13 4.30
CA SER A 16 10.55 4.12 4.95
C SER A 16 9.82 3.46 6.15
N GLY A 17 9.89 2.13 6.22
CA GLY A 17 9.30 1.32 7.29
C GLY A 17 7.82 0.95 7.11
N MET A 18 7.14 1.44 6.07
CA MET A 18 5.78 0.98 5.76
C MET A 18 5.83 -0.33 4.96
N VAL A 19 5.04 -1.30 5.39
CA VAL A 19 4.92 -2.63 4.79
C VAL A 19 3.47 -2.95 4.46
N ILE A 20 3.25 -3.84 3.50
CA ILE A 20 1.92 -4.36 3.16
C ILE A 20 1.95 -5.88 3.23
N ASP A 21 0.91 -6.46 3.80
CA ASP A 21 0.69 -7.90 3.69
C ASP A 21 0.24 -8.24 2.27
N LEU A 22 0.95 -9.18 1.66
CA LEU A 22 0.83 -9.51 0.24
C LEU A 22 -0.57 -10.05 -0.12
N VAL A 23 -1.28 -10.68 0.81
CA VAL A 23 -2.54 -11.40 0.53
C VAL A 23 -3.75 -10.62 1.03
N SER A 24 -3.68 -10.09 2.25
CA SER A 24 -4.78 -9.31 2.86
C SER A 24 -4.77 -7.84 2.44
N GLY A 25 -3.64 -7.33 1.94
CA GLY A 25 -3.49 -5.91 1.61
C GLY A 25 -3.40 -4.99 2.83
N ILE A 26 -3.28 -5.53 4.04
CA ILE A 26 -3.16 -4.74 5.27
C ILE A 26 -1.81 -4.02 5.27
N ILE A 27 -1.87 -2.69 5.34
CA ILE A 27 -0.68 -1.84 5.48
C ILE A 27 -0.39 -1.63 6.97
N SER A 28 0.87 -1.82 7.36
CA SER A 28 1.37 -1.53 8.71
C SER A 28 2.54 -0.56 8.62
N TRP A 29 2.53 0.47 9.46
CA TRP A 29 3.56 1.51 9.48
C TRP A 29 3.58 2.25 10.82
N THR A 30 4.78 2.47 11.35
CA THR A 30 5.03 3.35 12.49
C THR A 30 5.85 4.55 12.01
N PRO A 31 5.21 5.72 11.80
CA PRO A 31 5.91 6.91 11.33
C PRO A 31 6.95 7.41 12.34
N THR A 32 8.08 7.89 11.85
CA THR A 32 9.04 8.67 12.65
C THR A 32 8.67 10.16 12.66
N SER A 33 9.22 10.94 13.59
CA SER A 33 9.02 12.40 13.63
C SER A 33 9.47 13.10 12.34
N SER A 34 10.50 12.59 11.67
CA SER A 34 10.95 13.06 10.35
C SER A 34 9.96 12.79 9.21
N GLN A 35 8.97 11.94 9.44
CA GLN A 35 7.93 11.58 8.48
C GLN A 35 6.61 12.33 8.70
N THR A 36 6.57 13.30 9.62
CA THR A 36 5.46 14.24 9.75
C THR A 36 5.17 15.00 8.45
N GLY A 37 3.92 15.42 8.27
CA GLY A 37 3.41 16.04 7.05
C GLY A 37 2.92 15.05 6.00
N SER A 38 2.88 15.50 4.74
CA SER A 38 2.30 14.76 3.61
C SER A 38 3.19 13.61 3.14
N ARG A 39 2.61 12.41 3.01
CA ARG A 39 3.30 11.21 2.53
C ARG A 39 2.50 10.50 1.45
N SER A 40 3.09 10.37 0.27
CA SER A 40 2.50 9.64 -0.84
C SER A 40 2.69 8.14 -0.65
N VAL A 41 1.62 7.39 -0.85
CA VAL A 41 1.62 5.93 -0.84
C VAL A 41 0.95 5.44 -2.12
N THR A 42 1.59 4.53 -2.84
CA THR A 42 1.00 3.89 -4.01
C THR A 42 0.95 2.39 -3.79
N VAL A 43 -0.26 1.86 -3.85
CA VAL A 43 -0.57 0.44 -3.75
C VAL A 43 -0.84 -0.10 -5.14
N GLU A 44 -0.33 -1.28 -5.43
CA GLU A 44 -0.66 -2.02 -6.64
C GLU A 44 -1.28 -3.37 -6.26
N ALA A 45 -2.43 -3.66 -6.85
CA ALA A 45 -3.09 -4.96 -6.79
C ALA A 45 -2.86 -5.69 -8.12
N VAL A 46 -2.42 -6.94 -8.03
CA VAL A 46 -2.15 -7.81 -9.17
C VAL A 46 -2.97 -9.08 -9.03
N ASP A 47 -3.75 -9.44 -10.05
CA ASP A 47 -4.47 -10.72 -10.07
C ASP A 47 -3.58 -11.86 -10.60
N SER A 48 -4.04 -13.10 -10.41
CA SER A 48 -3.37 -14.32 -10.88
C SER A 48 -3.24 -14.44 -12.41
N LYS A 49 -3.97 -13.61 -13.16
CA LYS A 49 -3.99 -13.57 -14.64
C LYS A 49 -3.11 -12.44 -15.19
N GLY A 50 -2.40 -11.72 -14.33
CA GLY A 50 -1.49 -10.63 -14.69
C GLY A 50 -2.16 -9.27 -14.85
N GLY A 51 -3.46 -9.16 -14.56
CA GLY A 51 -4.17 -7.89 -14.48
C GLY A 51 -3.64 -7.06 -13.31
N ARG A 52 -3.50 -5.75 -13.54
CA ARG A 52 -2.89 -4.82 -12.57
C ARG A 52 -3.77 -3.60 -12.39
N ARG A 53 -3.84 -3.11 -11.16
CA ARG A 53 -4.44 -1.81 -10.80
C ARG A 53 -3.58 -1.12 -9.78
N THR A 54 -3.38 0.17 -9.98
CA THR A 54 -2.65 1.03 -9.05
C THR A 54 -3.58 2.04 -8.43
N GLN A 55 -3.38 2.31 -7.14
CA GLN A 55 -4.10 3.34 -6.41
C GLN A 55 -3.09 4.15 -5.59
N SER A 56 -3.15 5.47 -5.75
CA SER A 56 -2.32 6.40 -4.99
C SER A 56 -3.14 7.06 -3.89
N TYR A 57 -2.49 7.27 -2.76
CA TYR A 57 -3.01 7.91 -1.57
C TYR A 57 -2.02 8.95 -1.07
N THR A 58 -2.55 9.95 -0.38
CA THR A 58 -1.75 10.93 0.37
C THR A 58 -2.16 10.84 1.82
N ILE A 59 -1.23 10.44 2.68
CA ILE A 59 -1.42 10.32 4.13
C ILE A 59 -0.82 11.56 4.79
N GLN A 60 -1.59 12.22 5.67
CA GLN A 60 -1.06 13.25 6.55
C GLN A 60 -0.67 12.64 7.88
N VAL A 61 0.59 12.83 8.28
CA VAL A 61 1.08 12.44 9.61
C VAL A 61 1.24 13.68 10.47
N SER A 62 0.44 13.75 11.54
CA SER A 62 0.56 14.76 12.59
C SER A 62 1.17 14.16 13.85
N ASN A 63 1.76 15.03 14.68
CA ASN A 63 2.26 14.70 16.01
C ASN A 63 1.28 15.15 17.09
#